data_AF-A0A183DD73-F1
#
_entry.id   AF-A0A183DD73-F1
#
_cell.length_a   1.000
_cell.length_b   1.000
_cell.length_c   1.000
_cell.angle_alpha   90.00
_cell.angle_beta   90.00
_cell.angle_gamma   90.00
#
_symmetry.space_group_name_H-M   'P 1'
#
loop_
_entity.id
_entity.type
_entity.pdbx_description
1 polymer ?
#
loop_
_entity_poly.entity_id
_entity_poly.type
_entity_poly.pdbx_seq_one_letter_code
_entity_poly.pdbx_strand_id
1 'polypeptide(L)'
;LQHSPSDLNIRAADMWSFGILLWELNTREVPFSDLSPMEIGMKVALEGLRVPFPPGISRNMGRLMNICLNEDPGRRPNFDQVIPILEKMASS
;
A
#
# COMPACT_ATOMS: atom_id res chain seq x y z
N LEU A 1 9.07 -3.66 -26.20
CA LEU A 1 8.83 -2.32 -25.61
C LEU A 1 9.28 -2.37 -24.15
N GLN A 2 10.54 -2.01 -23.89
CA GLN A 2 11.05 -1.91 -22.51
C GLN A 2 10.57 -0.57 -21.95
N HIS A 3 9.75 -0.61 -20.90
CA HIS A 3 9.40 0.59 -20.14
C HIS A 3 10.66 1.13 -19.44
N SER A 4 10.79 2.45 -19.35
CA SER A 4 11.93 3.08 -18.67
C SER A 4 11.94 2.68 -17.19
N PRO A 5 13.09 2.44 -16.55
CA PRO A 5 13.19 2.18 -15.11
C PRO A 5 12.49 3.23 -14.24
N SER A 6 12.36 4.48 -14.73
CA SER A 6 11.60 5.56 -14.11
C SER A 6 10.10 5.23 -13.99
N ASP A 7 9.53 4.60 -15.01
CA ASP A 7 8.09 4.32 -15.08
C ASP A 7 7.70 3.22 -14.09
N LEU A 8 8.61 2.26 -13.87
CA LEU A 8 8.43 1.21 -12.87
C LEU A 8 8.36 1.80 -11.46
N ASN A 9 9.23 2.76 -11.15
CA ASN A 9 9.25 3.43 -9.85
C ASN A 9 7.98 4.24 -9.59
N ILE A 10 7.46 4.95 -10.62
CA ILE A 10 6.20 5.70 -10.47
C ILE A 10 5.04 4.75 -10.21
N ARG A 11 4.89 3.68 -11.01
CA ARG A 11 3.80 2.71 -10.82
C ARG A 11 3.86 2.01 -9.47
N ALA A 12 5.07 1.67 -9.01
CA ALA A 12 5.25 1.06 -7.70
C ALA A 12 5.00 2.06 -6.55
N ALA A 13 5.28 3.35 -6.74
CA ALA A 13 4.93 4.41 -5.80
C ALA A 13 3.40 4.63 -5.75
N ASP A 14 2.71 4.64 -6.89
CA ASP A 14 1.24 4.71 -6.95
C ASP A 14 0.59 3.54 -6.19
N MET A 15 1.15 2.33 -6.34
CA MET A 15 0.65 1.16 -5.63
C MET A 15 0.87 1.24 -4.11
N TRP A 16 1.97 1.87 -3.68
CA TRP A 16 2.18 2.15 -2.25
C TRP A 16 1.13 3.12 -1.71
N SER A 17 0.91 4.23 -2.42
CA SER A 17 -0.14 5.20 -2.08
C SER A 17 -1.52 4.54 -2.02
N PHE A 18 -1.82 3.65 -2.96
CA PHE A 18 -3.06 2.86 -2.94
C PHE A 18 -3.15 1.94 -1.72
N GLY A 19 -2.06 1.30 -1.31
CA GLY A 19 -2.00 0.51 -0.08
C GLY A 19 -2.31 1.34 1.18
N ILE A 20 -1.83 2.58 1.25
CA ILE A 20 -2.17 3.52 2.33
C ILE A 20 -3.65 3.90 2.28
N LEU A 21 -4.21 4.19 1.10
CA LEU A 21 -5.64 4.47 0.95
C LEU A 21 -6.52 3.31 1.43
N LEU A 22 -6.14 2.07 1.10
CA LEU A 22 -6.84 0.89 1.60
C LEU A 22 -6.80 0.82 3.13
N TRP A 23 -5.65 1.15 3.73
CA TRP A 23 -5.52 1.22 5.18
C TRP A 23 -6.46 2.27 5.77
N GLU A 24 -6.43 3.51 5.25
CA GLU A 24 -7.31 4.61 5.69
C GLU A 24 -8.79 4.26 5.58
N LEU A 25 -9.20 3.59 4.49
CA LEU A 25 -10.59 3.17 4.31
C LEU A 25 -11.05 2.12 5.33
N ASN A 26 -10.14 1.25 5.77
CA ASN A 26 -10.42 0.21 6.75
C ASN A 26 -10.39 0.74 8.18
N THR A 27 -9.45 1.63 8.51
CA THR A 27 -9.28 2.16 9.87
C THR A 27 -10.15 3.38 10.14
N ARG A 28 -10.46 4.16 9.09
CA ARG A 28 -11.06 5.51 9.18
C ARG A 28 -10.20 6.48 9.96
N GLU A 29 -8.88 6.26 9.95
CA GLU A 29 -7.89 7.06 10.65
C GLU A 29 -6.90 7.69 9.67
N VAL A 30 -6.21 8.74 10.12
CA VAL A 30 -5.09 9.35 9.38
C VAL A 30 -3.79 8.62 9.76
N PRO A 31 -3.00 8.13 8.80
CA PRO A 31 -1.79 7.37 9.07
C PRO A 31 -0.76 8.28 9.73
N PHE A 32 -0.24 7.87 10.88
CA PHE A 32 0.80 8.60 11.63
C PHE A 32 0.41 10.06 11.93
N SER A 33 -0.84 10.28 12.37
CA SER A 33 -1.41 11.61 12.59
C SER A 33 -0.66 12.49 13.61
N ASP A 34 0.23 11.89 14.39
CA ASP A 34 1.10 12.49 15.39
C ASP A 34 2.46 12.95 14.84
N LEU A 35 2.79 12.62 13.58
CA LEU A 35 4.09 12.93 12.96
C LEU A 35 3.96 13.93 11.81
N SER A 36 4.99 14.75 11.60
CA SER A 36 5.06 15.60 10.41
C SER A 36 5.40 14.79 9.13
N PRO A 37 5.06 15.28 7.92
CA PRO A 37 5.36 14.57 6.68
C PRO A 37 6.86 14.24 6.48
N MET A 38 7.75 15.12 6.93
CA MET A 38 9.20 14.87 6.86
C MET A 38 9.62 13.74 7.80
N GLU A 39 9.11 13.73 9.03
CA GLU A 39 9.38 12.65 9.99
C GLU A 39 8.84 11.31 9.50
N ILE A 40 7.63 11.29 8.94
CA ILE A 40 7.05 10.09 8.32
C ILE A 40 7.97 9.57 7.21
N GLY A 41 8.38 10.43 6.27
CA GLY A 41 9.26 10.05 5.17
C GLY A 41 10.58 9.43 5.65
N MET A 42 11.23 10.08 6.62
CA MET A 42 12.48 9.58 7.22
C MET A 42 12.29 8.24 7.92
N LYS A 43 11.26 8.11 8.75
CA LYS A 43 10.98 6.88 9.52
C LYS A 43 10.57 5.73 8.62
N VAL A 44 9.80 5.99 7.57
CA VAL A 44 9.41 4.98 6.57
C VAL A 44 10.64 4.48 5.81
N ALA A 45 11.52 5.40 5.39
CA ALA A 45 12.69 5.07 4.56
C ALA A 45 13.85 4.44 5.34
N LEU A 46 14.08 4.87 6.59
CA LEU A 46 15.30 4.52 7.34
C LEU A 46 15.03 3.68 8.59
N GLU A 47 13.84 3.79 9.19
CA GLU A 47 13.50 3.11 10.45
C GLU A 47 12.47 1.97 10.28
N GLY A 48 11.98 1.74 9.06
CA GLY A 48 10.99 0.69 8.79
C GLY A 48 9.60 0.95 9.37
N LEU A 49 9.23 2.22 9.59
CA LEU A 49 7.90 2.58 10.10
C LEU A 49 6.80 2.16 9.13
N ARG A 50 5.85 1.32 9.56
CA ARG A 50 4.72 0.87 8.74
C ARG A 50 3.39 1.09 9.45
N VAL A 51 2.33 1.21 8.67
CA VAL A 51 0.98 1.36 9.22
C VAL A 51 0.62 0.10 10.02
N PRO A 52 0.03 0.23 11.22
CA PRO A 52 -0.37 -0.92 12.02
C PRO A 52 -1.56 -1.63 11.38
N PHE A 53 -1.60 -2.96 11.38
CA PHE A 53 -2.77 -3.71 10.91
C PHE A 53 -3.73 -3.95 12.08
N PRO A 54 -4.85 -3.21 12.21
CA PRO A 54 -5.75 -3.40 13.33
C PRO A 54 -6.44 -4.78 13.30
N PRO A 55 -6.84 -5.31 14.47
CA PRO A 55 -7.65 -6.51 14.56
C PRO A 55 -9.02 -6.25 13.91
N GLY A 56 -9.52 -7.21 13.14
CA GLY A 56 -10.84 -7.14 12.50
C GLY A 56 -10.82 -6.87 10.98
N ILE A 57 -9.65 -6.56 10.39
CA ILE A 57 -9.52 -6.51 8.94
C ILE A 57 -9.69 -7.92 8.36
N SER A 58 -10.47 -8.05 7.29
CA SER A 58 -10.63 -9.33 6.59
C SER A 58 -9.28 -9.86 6.11
N ARG A 59 -9.06 -11.18 6.21
CA ARG A 59 -7.79 -11.79 5.81
C ARG A 59 -7.39 -11.44 4.37
N ASN A 60 -8.38 -11.34 3.48
CA ASN A 60 -8.15 -10.99 2.09
C ASN A 60 -7.68 -9.53 1.96
N MET A 61 -8.34 -8.59 2.65
CA MET A 61 -7.95 -7.18 2.63
C MET A 61 -6.56 -6.96 3.25
N GLY A 62 -6.27 -7.60 4.38
CA GLY A 62 -4.95 -7.53 5.01
C GLY A 62 -3.82 -8.03 4.09
N ARG A 63 -4.07 -9.13 3.36
CA ARG A 63 -3.12 -9.63 2.36
C ARG A 63 -2.92 -8.65 1.20
N LEU A 64 -4.00 -8.06 0.69
CA LEU A 64 -3.93 -7.08 -0.40
C LEU A 64 -3.10 -5.85 0.02
N MET A 65 -3.41 -5.27 1.19
CA MET A 65 -2.63 -4.16 1.72
C MET A 65 -1.15 -4.51 1.90
N ASN A 66 -0.84 -5.71 2.42
CA ASN A 66 0.54 -6.14 2.64
C ASN A 66 1.35 -6.29 1.33
N ILE A 67 0.72 -6.70 0.22
CA ILE A 67 1.41 -6.76 -1.08
C ILE A 67 1.55 -5.38 -1.72
N CYS A 68 0.58 -4.47 -1.54
CA CYS A 68 0.67 -3.09 -2.02
C CYS A 68 1.76 -2.29 -1.29
N LEU A 69 1.91 -2.53 0.02
CA LEU A 69 2.89 -1.88 0.89
C LEU A 69 4.22 -2.64 1.00
N ASN A 70 4.58 -3.43 -0.03
CA ASN A 70 5.83 -4.18 -0.01
C ASN A 70 7.05 -3.25 -0.04
N GLU A 71 8.08 -3.59 0.73
CA GLU A 71 9.38 -2.90 0.73
C GLU A 71 9.98 -2.80 -0.67
N ASP A 72 9.96 -3.92 -1.38
CA ASP A 72 10.53 -4.05 -2.71
C ASP A 72 9.53 -3.50 -3.74
N PRO A 73 9.83 -2.39 -4.43
CA PRO A 73 8.95 -1.82 -5.45
C PRO A 73 8.61 -2.81 -6.56
N GLY A 74 9.52 -3.75 -6.88
CA GLY A 74 9.30 -4.78 -7.90
C GLY A 74 8.35 -5.90 -7.48
N ARG A 75 8.03 -6.00 -6.18
CA ARG A 75 7.06 -6.97 -5.64
C ARG A 75 5.65 -6.41 -5.49
N ARG A 76 5.50 -5.10 -5.65
CA ARG A 76 4.19 -4.45 -5.60
C ARG A 76 3.40 -4.83 -6.86
N PRO A 77 2.11 -5.17 -6.74
CA PRO A 77 1.30 -5.47 -7.90
C PRO A 77 1.06 -4.20 -8.75
N ASN A 78 0.56 -4.39 -9.97
CA ASN A 78 -0.04 -3.30 -10.74
C ASN A 78 -1.58 -3.34 -10.61
N PHE A 79 -2.26 -2.30 -11.11
CA PHE A 79 -3.71 -2.22 -11.02
C PHE A 79 -4.43 -3.36 -11.76
N ASP A 80 -3.90 -3.84 -12.89
CA ASP A 80 -4.48 -4.97 -13.64
C ASP A 80 -4.50 -6.27 -12.79
N GLN A 81 -3.55 -6.42 -11.87
CA GLN A 81 -3.51 -7.53 -10.91
C GLN A 81 -4.44 -7.32 -9.71
N VAL A 82 -4.63 -6.06 -9.29
CA VAL A 82 -5.42 -5.71 -8.10
C VAL A 82 -6.92 -5.69 -8.37
N ILE A 83 -7.36 -5.25 -9.55
CA ILE A 83 -8.78 -5.11 -9.90
C ILE A 83 -9.55 -6.43 -9.73
N PRO A 84 -9.12 -7.57 -10.32
CA PRO A 84 -9.84 -8.84 -10.17
C PRO A 84 -9.95 -9.33 -8.72
N ILE A 85 -8.95 -8.98 -7.89
CA ILE A 85 -8.93 -9.31 -6.47
C ILE A 85 -10.03 -8.51 -5.75
N LEU A 86 -10.14 -7.21 -6.03
CA LEU A 86 -11.17 -6.34 -5.46
C LEU A 86 -12.57 -6.74 -5.90
N GLU A 87 -12.78 -7.05 -7.18
CA GLU A 87 -14.06 -7.52 -7.71
C GLU A 87 -14.52 -8.82 -7.02
N LYS A 88 -13.59 -9.75 -6.80
CA LYS A 88 -13.88 -10.98 -6.06
C LYS A 88 -14.25 -10.71 -4.61
N MET A 89 -13.59 -9.75 -3.95
CA MET A 89 -13.95 -9.36 -2.59
C MET A 89 -15.32 -8.69 -2.51
N ALA A 90 -15.71 -7.90 -3.52
CA ALA A 90 -16.99 -7.20 -3.54
C ALA A 90 -18.19 -8.11 -3.83
N SER A 91 -17.96 -9.23 -4.53
CA SER A 91 -18.97 -10.24 -4.87
C SER A 91 -19.10 -11.38 -3.85
N SER A 92 -18.32 -11.31 -2.76
CA SER A 92 -18.34 -12.27 -1.64
C SER A 92 -19.15 -11.72 -0.48
#